data_AF-A0A7R9DDT5-F1
#
_entry.id   AF-A0A7R9DDT5-F1
#
_cell.length_a   1.000
_cell.length_b   1.000
_cell.length_c   1.000
_cell.angle_alpha   90.00
_cell.angle_beta   90.00
_cell.angle_gamma   90.00
#
_symmetry.space_group_name_H-M   'P 1'
#
loop_
_entity.id
_entity.type
_entity.pdbx_description
1 polymer ?
#
loop_
_entity_poly.entity_id
_entity_poly.type
_entity_poly.pdbx_seq_one_letter_code
_entity_poly.pdbx_strand_id
1 'polypeptide(L)'
;MQLEGCAIVIKWSKVQSAKFSILEHQMDPSSNFSSYRSTLKAAMWRSAGATDERQRIVIPFFSLLVKDLYFLNEGCSSKLPNGHINFEKFWQLAKQVTEFITWKQVVCPFEKNTKVITFLQASPVLLENALALASFECEPPDNNLEKERYKTLKVIKVRDYMKRGIWALPQDLILKGGLLEEEEEEEEEEEK
;
A
#
# COMPACT_ATOMS: atom_id res chain seq x y z
N MET A 1 1.87 10.13 4.33
CA MET A 1 1.43 8.85 4.92
C MET A 1 0.92 9.22 6.31
N GLN A 2 -0.38 9.40 6.47
CA GLN A 2 -0.91 9.60 7.82
C GLN A 2 -0.74 8.30 8.59
N LEU A 3 0.19 8.30 9.55
CA LEU A 3 0.45 7.23 10.51
C LEU A 3 -0.73 7.02 11.47
N GLU A 4 -1.96 7.40 11.09
CA GLU A 4 -3.18 7.34 11.91
C GLU A 4 -3.64 5.90 12.22
N GLY A 5 -2.89 4.89 11.80
CA GLY A 5 -3.14 3.48 12.11
C GLY A 5 -2.03 2.76 12.86
N CYS A 6 -0.89 3.41 13.16
CA CYS A 6 0.20 2.78 13.89
C CYS A 6 0.20 3.26 15.34
N ALA A 7 -0.06 2.34 16.28
CA ALA A 7 0.10 2.59 17.71
C ALA A 7 1.56 2.88 18.11
N ILE A 8 2.51 2.87 17.17
CA ILE A 8 3.96 2.92 17.42
C ILE A 8 4.49 4.37 17.61
N VAL A 9 3.73 5.23 18.30
CA VAL A 9 3.98 6.67 18.42
C VAL A 9 5.32 6.94 19.11
N ILE A 10 5.63 6.20 20.17
CA ILE A 10 6.88 6.39 20.95
C ILE A 10 8.12 6.09 20.10
N LYS A 11 8.06 5.12 19.16
CA LYS A 11 9.24 4.80 18.33
C LYS A 11 9.48 5.86 17.26
N TRP A 12 8.43 6.47 16.68
CA TRP A 12 8.57 7.52 15.67
C TRP A 12 9.22 8.80 16.23
N SER A 13 9.03 9.10 17.52
CA SER A 13 9.66 10.25 18.19
C SER A 13 11.20 10.24 18.12
N LYS A 14 11.80 9.06 17.92
CA LYS A 14 13.26 8.86 17.86
C LYS A 14 13.82 8.90 16.44
N VAL A 15 12.97 9.02 15.43
CA VAL A 15 13.36 8.96 14.01
C VAL A 15 13.56 10.38 13.46
N GLN A 16 14.65 10.59 12.73
CA GLN A 16 14.85 11.84 11.98
C GLN A 16 13.88 11.88 10.78
N SER A 17 12.81 12.65 10.90
CA SER A 17 11.69 12.67 9.94
C SER A 17 11.95 13.49 8.67
N ALA A 18 12.95 14.37 8.65
CA ALA A 18 13.14 15.35 7.57
C ALA A 18 13.22 14.72 6.16
N LYS A 19 13.95 13.62 6.00
CA LYS A 19 14.04 12.92 4.70
C LYS A 19 12.72 12.25 4.31
N PHE A 20 11.97 11.74 5.29
CA PHE A 20 10.65 11.15 5.05
C PHE A 20 9.66 12.20 4.57
N SER A 21 9.63 13.38 5.20
CA SER A 21 8.73 14.47 4.78
C SER A 21 8.97 14.90 3.33
N ILE A 22 10.23 14.88 2.86
CA ILE A 22 10.54 15.15 1.45
C ILE A 22 9.94 14.05 0.56
N LEU A 23 10.16 12.77 0.89
CA LEU A 23 9.63 11.65 0.11
C LEU A 23 8.10 11.64 0.08
N GLU A 24 7.46 11.98 1.20
CA GLU A 24 6.00 12.09 1.31
C GLU A 24 5.47 13.21 0.43
N HIS A 25 6.10 14.39 0.46
CA HIS A 25 5.72 15.51 -0.41
C HIS A 25 5.85 15.15 -1.90
N GLN A 26 6.89 14.39 -2.26
CA GLN A 26 7.05 13.94 -3.65
C GLN A 26 5.93 12.98 -4.10
N MET A 27 5.28 12.27 -3.17
CA MET A 27 4.20 11.33 -3.45
C MET A 27 2.81 11.87 -3.06
N ASP A 28 2.72 13.16 -2.76
CA ASP A 28 1.47 13.80 -2.35
C ASP A 28 0.41 13.69 -3.47
N PRO A 29 -0.81 13.20 -3.18
CA PRO A 29 -1.84 13.00 -4.19
C PRO A 29 -2.53 14.30 -4.64
N SER A 30 -2.31 15.43 -3.95
CA SER A 30 -2.95 16.70 -4.26
C SER A 30 -2.63 17.16 -5.68
N SER A 31 -3.57 17.89 -6.28
CA SER A 31 -3.45 18.38 -7.66
C SER A 31 -3.06 17.28 -8.65
N ASN A 32 -3.62 16.07 -8.47
CA ASN A 32 -3.33 14.89 -9.28
C ASN A 32 -1.84 14.54 -9.32
N PHE A 33 -1.19 14.47 -8.16
CA PHE A 33 0.22 14.10 -8.02
C PHE A 33 1.19 15.05 -8.73
N SER A 34 0.97 16.37 -8.63
CA SER A 34 1.75 17.39 -9.37
C SER A 34 3.25 17.35 -9.04
N SER A 35 3.62 17.16 -7.78
CA SER A 35 5.02 17.03 -7.33
C SER A 35 5.67 15.79 -7.94
N TYR A 36 5.03 14.62 -7.80
CA TYR A 36 5.50 13.37 -8.40
C TYR A 36 5.70 13.52 -9.92
N ARG A 37 4.72 14.10 -10.63
CA ARG A 37 4.78 14.27 -12.10
C ARG A 37 5.95 15.14 -12.52
N SER A 38 6.23 16.21 -11.78
CA SER A 38 7.38 17.08 -12.02
C SER A 38 8.69 16.32 -11.83
N THR A 39 8.77 15.51 -10.78
CA THR A 39 9.93 14.65 -10.50
C THR A 39 10.12 13.56 -11.54
N LEU A 40 9.05 12.90 -11.98
CA LEU A 40 9.09 11.90 -13.06
C LEU A 40 9.57 12.55 -14.36
N LYS A 41 9.02 13.71 -14.73
CA LYS A 41 9.46 14.46 -15.91
C LYS A 41 10.96 14.77 -15.82
N ALA A 42 11.43 15.28 -14.70
CA ALA A 42 12.86 15.55 -14.49
C ALA A 42 13.72 14.27 -14.57
N ALA A 43 13.23 13.13 -14.08
CA ALA A 43 13.91 11.84 -14.22
C ALA A 43 14.00 11.39 -15.69
N MET A 44 12.93 11.56 -16.45
CA MET A 44 12.91 11.26 -17.89
C MET A 44 13.91 12.11 -18.67
N TRP A 45 13.98 13.42 -18.40
CA TRP A 45 14.96 14.32 -19.02
C TRP A 45 16.39 13.89 -18.73
N ARG A 46 16.69 13.51 -17.47
CA ARG A 46 18.02 13.01 -17.10
C ARG A 46 18.34 11.68 -17.77
N SER A 47 17.38 10.76 -17.84
CA SER A 47 17.55 9.47 -18.49
C SER A 47 17.85 9.60 -19.98
N ALA A 48 17.13 10.48 -20.69
CA ALA A 48 17.32 10.71 -22.12
C ALA A 48 18.72 11.27 -22.47
N GLY A 49 19.29 12.10 -21.60
CA GLY A 49 20.63 12.69 -21.77
C GLY A 49 21.76 11.90 -21.10
N ALA A 50 21.46 10.77 -20.46
CA ALA A 50 22.45 10.07 -19.63
C ALA A 50 23.51 9.34 -20.46
N THR A 51 24.78 9.63 -20.17
CA THR A 51 25.94 8.88 -20.65
C THR A 51 26.19 7.62 -19.83
N ASP A 52 25.87 7.67 -18.53
CA ASP A 52 25.95 6.54 -17.60
C ASP A 52 24.65 5.72 -17.61
N GLU A 53 24.77 4.41 -17.83
CA GLU A 53 23.66 3.45 -17.83
C GLU A 53 22.86 3.48 -16.52
N ARG A 54 23.51 3.76 -15.38
CA ARG A 54 22.85 3.84 -14.06
C ARG A 54 21.82 4.96 -13.99
N GLN A 55 21.98 6.00 -14.80
CA GLN A 55 21.09 7.16 -14.82
C GLN A 55 19.96 7.02 -15.84
N ARG A 56 19.97 5.96 -16.67
CA ARG A 56 18.92 5.68 -17.67
C ARG A 56 17.68 5.01 -17.07
N ILE A 57 17.78 4.46 -15.86
CA ILE A 57 16.68 3.72 -15.23
C ILE A 57 15.60 4.68 -14.74
N VAL A 58 14.38 4.49 -15.25
CA VAL A 58 13.17 5.19 -14.79
C VAL A 58 12.13 4.13 -14.45
N ILE A 59 11.64 4.15 -13.21
CA ILE A 59 10.58 3.26 -12.75
C ILE A 59 9.40 4.14 -12.32
N PRO A 60 8.32 4.21 -13.12
CA PRO A 60 7.15 5.01 -12.76
C PRO A 60 6.31 4.30 -11.69
N PHE A 61 5.57 5.09 -10.91
CA PHE A 61 4.45 4.62 -10.10
C PHE A 61 3.34 4.11 -11.03
N PHE A 62 3.32 2.80 -11.23
CA PHE A 62 2.56 2.17 -12.31
C PHE A 62 1.04 2.40 -12.21
N SER A 63 0.48 2.44 -11.01
CA SER A 63 -0.96 2.71 -10.82
C SER A 63 -1.36 4.10 -11.31
N LEU A 64 -0.50 5.11 -11.16
CA LEU A 64 -0.75 6.46 -11.68
C LEU A 64 -0.66 6.49 -13.21
N LEU A 65 0.29 5.77 -13.80
CA LEU A 65 0.37 5.60 -15.26
C LEU A 65 -0.89 4.93 -15.81
N VAL A 66 -1.37 3.85 -15.17
CA VAL A 66 -2.61 3.17 -15.55
C VAL A 66 -3.81 4.10 -15.45
N LYS A 67 -3.89 4.90 -14.36
CA LYS A 67 -4.93 5.92 -14.19
C LYS A 67 -4.93 6.93 -15.34
N ASP A 68 -3.75 7.38 -15.77
CA ASP A 68 -3.61 8.33 -16.87
C ASP A 68 -4.04 7.72 -18.21
N LEU A 69 -3.62 6.49 -18.49
CA LEU A 69 -4.06 5.74 -19.68
C LEU A 69 -5.57 5.53 -19.70
N TYR A 70 -6.16 5.22 -18.55
CA TYR A 70 -7.60 5.07 -18.41
C TYR A 70 -8.33 6.37 -18.75
N PHE A 71 -7.94 7.50 -18.15
CA PHE A 71 -8.58 8.79 -18.45
C PHE A 71 -8.36 9.26 -19.88
N LEU A 72 -7.19 8.98 -20.46
CA LEU A 72 -6.93 9.25 -21.88
C LEU A 72 -7.83 8.41 -22.79
N ASN A 73 -8.08 7.15 -22.42
CA ASN A 73 -8.99 6.29 -23.16
C ASN A 73 -10.45 6.74 -23.03
N GLU A 74 -10.91 7.07 -21.83
CA GLU A 74 -12.31 7.47 -21.61
C GLU A 74 -12.60 8.90 -22.09
N GLY A 75 -11.58 9.75 -22.23
CA GLY A 75 -11.74 11.14 -22.63
C GLY A 75 -12.22 11.36 -24.06
N CYS A 76 -12.20 10.33 -24.93
CA CYS A 76 -12.61 10.43 -26.33
C CYS A 76 -13.19 9.11 -26.86
N SER A 77 -14.17 9.20 -27.78
CA SER A 77 -14.71 8.03 -28.49
C SER A 77 -13.66 7.38 -29.40
N SER A 78 -13.64 6.05 -29.42
CA SER A 78 -12.76 5.26 -30.32
C SER A 78 -13.17 5.35 -31.79
N LYS A 79 -14.39 5.81 -32.05
CA LYS A 79 -14.90 6.11 -33.39
C LYS A 79 -15.33 7.57 -33.46
N LEU A 80 -15.09 8.19 -34.61
CA LEU A 80 -15.61 9.50 -34.98
C LEU A 80 -17.13 9.39 -35.29
N PRO A 81 -17.87 10.51 -35.34
CA PRO A 81 -19.30 10.49 -35.67
C PRO A 81 -19.65 9.86 -37.03
N ASN A 82 -18.68 9.85 -37.96
CA ASN A 82 -18.80 9.18 -39.26
C ASN A 82 -18.52 7.67 -39.22
N GLY A 83 -18.30 7.09 -38.03
CA GLY A 83 -18.02 5.67 -37.83
C GLY A 83 -16.57 5.25 -38.08
N HIS A 84 -15.71 6.13 -38.58
CA HIS A 84 -14.28 5.85 -38.77
C HIS A 84 -13.53 5.77 -37.44
N ILE A 85 -12.38 5.10 -37.45
CA ILE A 85 -11.48 4.98 -36.30
C ILE A 85 -10.93 6.37 -35.95
N ASN A 86 -10.96 6.72 -34.66
CA ASN A 86 -10.34 7.93 -34.15
C ASN A 86 -8.83 7.73 -33.96
N PHE A 87 -8.05 7.90 -35.04
CA PHE A 87 -6.59 7.73 -35.00
C PHE A 87 -5.88 8.64 -34.00
N GLU A 88 -6.39 9.85 -33.73
CA GLU A 88 -5.77 10.76 -32.76
C GLU A 88 -5.79 10.17 -31.34
N LYS A 89 -6.91 9.59 -30.92
CA LYS A 89 -7.00 8.88 -29.63
C LYS A 89 -5.97 7.76 -29.53
N PHE A 90 -5.93 6.89 -30.54
CA PHE A 90 -5.00 5.75 -30.54
C PHE A 90 -3.55 6.19 -30.62
N TRP A 91 -3.25 7.27 -31.34
CA TRP A 91 -1.93 7.87 -31.41
C TRP A 91 -1.47 8.40 -30.05
N GLN A 92 -2.34 9.10 -29.32
CA GLN A 92 -2.03 9.58 -27.98
C GLN A 92 -1.78 8.43 -26.99
N LEU A 93 -2.62 7.38 -27.02
CA LEU A 93 -2.41 6.17 -26.23
C LEU A 93 -1.08 5.48 -26.60
N ALA A 94 -0.79 5.36 -27.90
CA ALA A 94 0.44 4.76 -28.39
C ALA A 94 1.68 5.51 -27.90
N LYS A 95 1.66 6.84 -27.84
CA LYS A 95 2.77 7.63 -27.27
C LYS A 95 3.07 7.24 -25.83
N GLN A 96 2.04 7.20 -24.97
CA GLN A 96 2.20 6.88 -23.55
C GLN A 96 2.71 5.44 -23.35
N VAL A 97 2.17 4.48 -24.09
CA VAL A 97 2.59 3.07 -24.01
C VAL A 97 4.01 2.87 -24.54
N THR A 98 4.35 3.54 -25.65
CA THR A 98 5.69 3.46 -26.26
C THR A 98 6.74 3.97 -25.29
N GLU A 99 6.50 5.12 -24.64
CA GLU A 99 7.39 5.67 -23.63
C GLU A 99 7.64 4.68 -22.48
N PHE A 100 6.59 4.07 -21.93
CA PHE A 100 6.75 3.01 -20.93
C PHE A 100 7.56 1.81 -21.43
N ILE A 101 7.34 1.35 -22.68
CA ILE A 101 8.09 0.26 -23.28
C ILE A 101 9.58 0.59 -23.35
N THR A 102 9.93 1.84 -23.72
CA THR A 102 11.34 2.27 -23.76
C THR A 102 12.01 2.13 -22.39
N TRP A 103 11.35 2.54 -21.31
CA TRP A 103 11.89 2.39 -19.95
C TRP A 103 12.02 0.93 -19.53
N LYS A 104 11.03 0.10 -19.89
CA LYS A 104 11.04 -1.34 -19.60
C LYS A 104 12.19 -2.08 -20.28
N GLN A 105 12.60 -1.63 -21.47
CA GLN A 105 13.67 -2.26 -22.25
C GLN A 105 15.07 -1.87 -21.79
N VAL A 106 15.21 -0.87 -20.91
CA VAL A 106 16.53 -0.48 -20.37
C VAL A 106 17.11 -1.63 -19.55
N VAL A 107 18.33 -2.03 -19.87
CA VAL A 107 19.06 -3.05 -19.12
C VAL A 107 19.41 -2.49 -17.74
N CYS A 108 19.08 -3.22 -16.69
CA CYS A 108 19.42 -2.84 -15.32
C CYS A 108 20.93 -3.03 -15.08
N PRO A 109 21.69 -1.95 -14.78
CA PRO A 109 23.14 -2.03 -14.59
C PRO A 109 23.54 -2.45 -13.16
N PHE A 110 22.57 -2.73 -12.29
CA PHE A 110 22.82 -3.12 -10.91
C PHE A 110 22.97 -4.64 -10.79
N GLU A 111 24.03 -5.08 -10.12
CA GLU A 111 24.26 -6.50 -9.86
C GLU A 111 23.15 -7.10 -9.00
N LYS A 112 22.77 -8.34 -9.32
CA LYS A 112 21.79 -9.09 -8.55
C LYS A 112 22.46 -9.72 -7.34
N ASN A 113 21.92 -9.43 -6.16
CA ASN A 113 22.28 -10.15 -4.94
C ASN A 113 21.22 -11.21 -4.63
N THR A 114 21.53 -12.47 -4.91
CA THR A 114 20.60 -13.60 -4.72
C THR A 114 20.11 -13.71 -3.27
N LYS A 115 20.98 -13.47 -2.27
CA LYS A 115 20.59 -13.56 -0.86
C LYS A 115 19.52 -12.52 -0.50
N VAL A 116 19.69 -11.29 -0.97
CA VAL A 116 18.72 -10.20 -0.77
C VAL A 116 17.43 -10.50 -1.50
N ILE A 117 17.50 -10.99 -2.74
CA ILE A 117 16.31 -11.37 -3.53
C ILE A 117 15.52 -12.48 -2.83
N THR A 118 16.20 -13.56 -2.41
CA THR A 118 15.56 -14.66 -1.70
C THR A 118 14.94 -14.19 -0.39
N PHE A 119 15.62 -13.34 0.37
CA PHE A 119 15.07 -12.75 1.59
C PHE A 119 13.79 -11.95 1.32
N LEU A 120 13.80 -11.06 0.32
CA LEU A 120 12.62 -10.25 -0.05
C LEU A 120 11.46 -11.11 -0.55
N GLN A 121 11.73 -12.20 -1.28
CA GLN A 121 10.70 -13.11 -1.79
C GLN A 121 10.11 -14.04 -0.73
N ALA A 122 10.90 -14.42 0.28
CA ALA A 122 10.46 -15.31 1.36
C ALA A 122 9.88 -14.57 2.57
N SER A 123 10.07 -13.24 2.65
CA SER A 123 9.57 -12.44 3.77
C SER A 123 8.04 -12.45 3.81
N PRO A 124 7.41 -12.77 4.95
CA PRO A 124 5.96 -12.79 5.06
C PRO A 124 5.38 -11.38 4.92
N VAL A 125 4.30 -11.25 4.16
CA VAL A 125 3.53 -10.01 4.06
C VAL A 125 2.37 -10.10 5.05
N LEU A 126 2.37 -9.23 6.05
CA LEU A 126 1.27 -9.13 7.01
C LEU A 126 0.10 -8.37 6.37
N LEU A 127 -1.11 -8.90 6.53
CA LEU A 127 -2.34 -8.21 6.20
C LEU A 127 -2.64 -7.12 7.25
N GLU A 128 -3.51 -6.18 6.91
CA GLU A 128 -3.80 -5.00 7.72
C GLU A 128 -4.15 -5.34 9.19
N ASN A 129 -5.05 -6.30 9.41
CA ASN A 129 -5.44 -6.71 10.78
C ASN A 129 -4.27 -7.33 11.56
N ALA A 130 -3.44 -8.14 10.90
CA ALA A 130 -2.27 -8.76 11.53
C ALA A 130 -1.20 -7.73 11.86
N LEU A 131 -0.99 -6.75 10.97
CA LEU A 131 -0.07 -5.64 11.17
C LEU A 131 -0.55 -4.72 12.31
N ALA A 132 -1.84 -4.40 12.36
CA ALA A 132 -2.44 -3.60 13.42
C ALA A 132 -2.32 -4.31 14.78
N LEU A 133 -2.58 -5.62 14.84
CA LEU A 133 -2.40 -6.40 16.06
C LEU A 133 -0.95 -6.41 16.53
N ALA A 134 0.00 -6.67 15.61
CA ALA A 134 1.43 -6.62 15.91
C ALA A 134 1.89 -5.22 16.38
N SER A 135 1.25 -4.15 15.88
CA SER A 135 1.48 -2.79 16.38
C SER A 135 1.10 -2.65 17.86
N PHE A 136 -0.06 -3.18 18.27
CA PHE A 136 -0.51 -3.14 19.67
C PHE A 136 0.32 -4.04 20.61
N GLU A 137 0.92 -5.10 20.07
CA GLU A 137 1.88 -5.93 20.80
C GLU A 137 3.20 -5.18 21.05
N CYS A 138 3.57 -4.24 20.16
CA CYS A 138 4.75 -3.40 20.30
C CYS A 138 4.53 -2.20 21.24
N GLU A 139 3.36 -1.58 21.17
CA GLU A 139 2.98 -0.40 21.94
C GLU A 139 1.48 -0.54 22.29
N PRO A 140 1.14 -0.74 23.58
CA PRO A 140 -0.23 -1.04 23.98
C PRO A 140 -1.17 0.14 23.72
N PRO A 141 -2.48 -0.11 23.56
CA PRO A 141 -3.46 0.93 23.26
C PRO A 141 -3.51 1.99 24.37
N ASP A 142 -3.41 3.27 23.99
CA ASP A 142 -3.28 4.40 24.94
C ASP A 142 -4.64 5.09 25.23
N ASN A 143 -5.63 4.91 24.34
CA ASN A 143 -6.95 5.52 24.47
C ASN A 143 -8.08 4.49 24.33
N ASN A 144 -9.30 4.88 24.72
CA ASN A 144 -10.46 3.97 24.69
C ASN A 144 -10.79 3.48 23.27
N LEU A 145 -10.62 4.32 22.24
CA LEU A 145 -10.86 3.95 20.86
C LEU A 145 -9.90 2.82 20.40
N GLU A 146 -8.63 2.93 20.74
CA GLU A 146 -7.62 1.91 20.44
C GLU A 146 -7.84 0.63 21.24
N LYS A 147 -8.29 0.73 22.50
CA LYS A 147 -8.65 -0.45 23.30
C LYS A 147 -9.78 -1.23 22.65
N GLU A 148 -10.83 -0.55 22.20
CA GLU A 148 -11.94 -1.18 21.48
C GLU A 148 -11.49 -1.80 20.16
N ARG A 149 -10.69 -1.06 19.37
CA ARG A 149 -10.09 -1.59 18.13
C ARG A 149 -9.25 -2.84 18.39
N TYR A 150 -8.46 -2.86 19.45
CA TYR A 150 -7.62 -4.00 19.83
C TYR A 150 -8.47 -5.22 20.22
N LYS A 151 -9.56 -5.04 20.97
CA LYS A 151 -10.54 -6.11 21.27
C LYS A 151 -11.13 -6.69 19.98
N THR A 152 -11.63 -5.85 19.08
CA THR A 152 -12.20 -6.29 17.80
C THR A 152 -11.18 -7.09 16.97
N LEU A 153 -9.93 -6.63 16.90
CA LEU A 153 -8.87 -7.32 16.16
C LEU A 153 -8.55 -8.71 16.74
N LYS A 154 -8.58 -8.87 18.07
CA LYS A 154 -8.43 -10.19 18.70
C LYS A 154 -9.56 -11.15 18.33
N VAL A 155 -10.80 -10.69 18.35
CA VAL A 155 -11.97 -11.50 17.95
C VAL A 155 -11.87 -11.91 16.49
N ILE A 156 -11.49 -10.99 15.59
CA ILE A 156 -11.26 -11.30 14.17
C ILE A 156 -10.18 -12.39 14.03
N LYS A 157 -9.06 -12.26 14.74
CA LYS A 157 -7.98 -13.26 14.71
C LYS A 157 -8.49 -14.64 15.13
N VAL A 158 -9.21 -14.74 16.25
CA VAL A 158 -9.80 -16.01 16.74
C VAL A 158 -10.76 -16.61 15.70
N ARG A 159 -11.63 -15.79 15.11
CA ARG A 159 -12.56 -16.23 14.05
C ARG A 159 -11.82 -16.75 12.81
N ASP A 160 -10.72 -16.12 12.42
CA ASP A 160 -9.91 -16.55 11.28
C ASP A 160 -9.22 -17.90 11.54
N TYR A 161 -8.78 -18.17 12.77
CA TYR A 161 -8.27 -19.50 13.17
C TYR A 161 -9.36 -20.57 13.06
N MET A 162 -10.55 -20.30 13.59
CA MET A 162 -11.68 -21.24 13.52
C MET A 162 -12.10 -21.52 12.06
N LYS A 163 -12.20 -20.49 11.22
CA LYS A 163 -12.53 -20.64 9.79
C LYS A 163 -11.52 -21.51 9.04
N ARG A 164 -10.26 -21.57 9.50
CA ARG A 164 -9.20 -22.40 8.91
C ARG A 164 -9.19 -23.83 9.47
N GLY A 165 -10.16 -24.21 10.30
CA GLY A 165 -10.25 -25.54 10.92
C GLY A 165 -9.16 -25.79 11.98
N ILE A 166 -8.56 -24.73 12.52
CA ILE A 166 -7.56 -24.81 13.59
C ILE A 166 -8.31 -24.68 14.91
N TRP A 167 -8.68 -25.82 15.51
CA TRP A 167 -9.48 -25.91 16.74
C TRP A 167 -8.65 -25.76 18.03
N ALA A 168 -7.32 -25.89 17.92
CA ALA A 168 -6.40 -25.64 19.02
C ALA A 168 -5.96 -24.17 18.97
N LEU A 169 -6.64 -23.30 19.72
CA LEU A 169 -6.20 -21.93 19.91
C LEU A 169 -4.88 -21.93 20.73
N PRO A 170 -3.86 -21.16 20.32
CA PRO A 170 -2.70 -20.90 21.15
C PRO A 170 -3.11 -20.39 22.56
N GLN A 171 -2.49 -20.91 23.63
CA GLN A 171 -2.88 -20.63 25.02
C GLN A 171 -2.84 -19.13 25.38
N ASP A 172 -2.01 -18.34 24.70
CA ASP A 172 -1.91 -16.88 24.84
C ASP A 172 -3.15 -16.12 24.34
N LEU A 173 -3.93 -16.71 23.42
CA LEU A 173 -5.22 -16.19 22.97
C LEU A 173 -6.35 -16.55 23.96
N ILE A 174 -6.22 -17.67 24.67
CA ILE A 174 -7.19 -18.14 25.67
C ILE A 174 -7.05 -17.36 26.98
N LEU A 175 -5.82 -17.07 27.42
CA LEU A 175 -5.55 -16.44 28.72
C LEU A 175 -5.71 -14.91 28.76
N LYS A 176 -5.91 -14.24 27.62
CA LYS A 176 -6.07 -12.76 27.54
C LYS A 176 -7.38 -12.29 26.90
N GLY A 177 -8.35 -13.19 26.79
CA GLY A 177 -9.69 -12.91 26.27
C GLY A 177 -10.76 -13.31 27.28
N GLY A 178 -11.10 -12.41 28.20
CA GLY A 178 -12.41 -12.44 28.87
C GLY A 178 -13.48 -12.05 27.85
N LEU A 179 -13.81 -12.99 26.96
CA LEU A 179 -14.77 -12.78 25.86
C LEU A 179 -15.68 -14.00 25.68
N LEU A 180 -15.91 -14.74 26.77
CA LEU A 180 -16.88 -15.83 26.89
C LEU A 180 -17.68 -15.78 28.21
N GLU A 181 -17.74 -14.65 28.92
CA GLU A 181 -18.44 -14.56 30.23
C GLU A 181 -19.50 -13.45 30.34
N GLU A 182 -19.88 -12.74 29.25
CA GLU A 182 -20.89 -11.66 29.34
C GLU A 182 -22.25 -11.98 28.68
N GLU A 183 -22.54 -13.25 28.34
CA GLU A 183 -23.88 -13.62 27.79
C GLU A 183 -24.81 -14.34 28.78
N GLU A 184 -24.41 -14.61 30.05
CA GLU A 184 -25.26 -15.32 31.01
C GLU A 184 -25.91 -14.44 32.11
N GLU A 185 -25.58 -13.15 32.24
CA GLU A 185 -26.13 -12.31 33.34
C GLU A 185 -27.40 -11.49 32.98
N GLU A 186 -27.87 -11.47 31.72
CA GLU A 186 -29.07 -10.69 31.34
C GLU A 186 -30.42 -11.46 31.42
N GLU A 187 -30.44 -12.77 31.70
CA GLU A 187 -31.72 -13.54 31.78
C GLU A 187 -32.32 -13.67 33.20
N GLU A 188 -31.65 -13.24 34.29
CA GLU A 188 -32.19 -13.38 35.66
C GLU A 188 -32.94 -12.15 36.23
N GLU A 189 -33.01 -11.01 35.52
CA GLU A 189 -33.74 -9.81 36.00
C GLU A 189 -35.18 -9.65 35.47
N GLU A 190 -35.69 -10.54 34.62
CA GLU A 190 -37.08 -10.48 34.12
C GLU A 190 -38.10 -11.32 34.93
N GLU A 191 -37.69 -11.99 36.01
CA GLU A 191 -38.59 -12.77 36.87
C GLU A 191 -38.53 -12.32 38.35
N LYS A 192 -38.93 -11.07 38.64
CA LYS A 192 -39.35 -10.64 39.98
C LYS A 192 -40.37 -9.51 40.00
#